data_AF-A0A1X7T0N9-F1
#
_entry.id   AF-A0A1X7T0N9-F1
#
_cell.length_a   1.000
_cell.length_b   1.000
_cell.length_c   1.000
_cell.angle_alpha   90.00
_cell.angle_beta   90.00
_cell.angle_gamma   90.00
#
_symmetry.space_group_name_H-M   'P 1'
#
loop_
_entity.id
_entity.type
_entity.pdbx_description
1 polymer ?
#
loop_
_entity_poly.entity_id
_entity_poly.type
_entity_poly.pdbx_seq_one_letter_code
_entity_poly.pdbx_strand_id
1 'polypeptide(L)'
;MSPHCVWLVIVGGYEETKWKDVGGGKKVPMAKYITDTNRLIMIIELVYSEAGEWIVQSVLDGNDLTSKNYQEKYQLYSKTRTWWMDQLIEYPTEREMKLQRYIQSLHEDLQVAHESKVSLQEALVEANKQEDNEKLKLKVAGNEVFITEILEEKTQVEEKKQIITEDYEKLKVKVTDLTELLGEKEEQYLKEKQIIIDDNQNLISEKDRVIAKLTSQVEEKSQNEKQIITDLRAKVSDNELYTTKLMKEKSQLQERVTSLEQQSIKETSSIGLQFNYLIPSMDKLDCLSDVQVAERKLFLIQGDKPQLMNWEKYGLRIGVQKESLLSSETVEATVVAL
;
A
#
# COMPACT_ATOMS: atom_id res chain seq x y z
N MET A 1 -15.25 12.34 -14.33
CA MET A 1 -14.84 12.98 -13.05
C MET A 1 -16.10 13.09 -12.21
N SER A 2 -16.09 12.52 -11.00
CA SER A 2 -17.19 12.71 -10.06
C SER A 2 -17.33 14.21 -9.77
N PRO A 3 -18.56 14.76 -9.66
CA PRO A 3 -18.77 16.15 -9.24
C PRO A 3 -18.22 16.46 -7.83
N HIS A 4 -17.78 15.42 -7.11
CA HIS A 4 -17.24 15.47 -5.77
C HIS A 4 -15.71 15.55 -5.71
N CYS A 5 -15.00 15.79 -6.82
CA CYS A 5 -13.55 15.93 -6.86
C CYS A 5 -13.13 17.37 -7.12
N VAL A 6 -12.26 17.93 -6.27
CA VAL A 6 -11.70 19.28 -6.36
C VAL A 6 -10.18 19.21 -6.28
N TRP A 7 -9.47 20.06 -7.01
CA TRP A 7 -8.01 20.15 -6.90
C TRP A 7 -7.57 21.46 -6.27
N LEU A 8 -6.65 21.35 -5.33
CA LEU A 8 -5.93 22.49 -4.78
C LEU A 8 -4.54 22.53 -5.43
N VAL A 9 -4.26 23.62 -6.16
CA VAL A 9 -2.98 23.85 -6.81
C VAL A 9 -2.18 24.85 -5.98
N ILE A 10 -1.02 24.42 -5.50
CA ILE A 10 -0.09 25.25 -4.74
C ILE A 10 1.10 25.54 -5.64
N VAL A 11 1.44 26.82 -5.78
CA VAL A 11 2.53 27.30 -6.63
C VAL A 11 3.47 28.16 -5.79
N GLY A 12 4.75 27.78 -5.80
CA GLY A 12 5.79 28.43 -5.01
C GLY A 12 5.87 27.91 -3.58
N GLY A 13 6.86 28.42 -2.85
CA GLY A 13 7.09 28.04 -1.46
C GLY A 13 8.50 28.40 -1.01
N TYR A 14 8.75 28.18 0.28
CA TYR A 14 10.05 28.38 0.89
C TYR A 14 10.57 27.03 1.39
N GLU A 15 11.82 26.71 1.03
CA GLU A 15 12.48 25.48 1.46
C GLU A 15 12.86 25.56 2.93
N GLU A 16 13.36 26.72 3.36
CA GLU A 16 13.83 26.93 4.73
C GLU A 16 13.74 28.42 5.10
N THR A 17 13.34 28.72 6.33
CA THR A 17 13.34 30.08 6.87
C THR A 17 14.41 30.18 7.96
N LYS A 18 15.46 30.98 7.74
CA LYS A 18 16.54 31.19 8.70
C LYS A 18 16.46 32.57 9.31
N TRP A 19 16.69 32.68 10.60
CA TRP A 19 16.81 33.97 11.28
C TRP A 19 18.27 34.44 11.20
N LYS A 20 18.51 35.52 10.47
CA LYS A 20 19.85 36.12 10.33
C LYS A 20 19.92 37.39 11.17
N ASP A 21 20.97 37.51 11.99
CA ASP A 21 21.29 38.75 12.70
C ASP A 21 21.87 39.75 11.69
N VAL A 22 21.27 40.93 11.60
CA VAL A 22 21.69 42.02 10.70
C VAL A 22 22.40 43.15 11.46
N GLY A 23 22.72 42.94 12.73
CA GLY A 23 23.39 43.90 13.61
C GLY A 23 22.42 44.62 14.55
N GLY A 24 22.95 45.13 15.66
CA GLY A 24 22.17 45.88 16.67
C GLY A 24 21.17 45.02 17.46
N GLY A 25 21.33 43.69 17.46
CA GLY A 25 20.41 42.75 18.14
C GLY A 25 19.13 42.45 17.36
N LYS A 26 19.01 42.95 16.12
CA LYS A 26 17.82 42.73 15.28
C LYS A 26 18.03 41.51 14.38
N LYS A 27 17.20 40.49 14.56
CA LYS A 27 17.13 39.33 13.66
C LYS A 27 15.99 39.49 12.67
N VAL A 28 16.24 39.18 11.41
CA VAL A 28 15.22 39.16 10.35
C VAL A 28 15.09 37.75 9.76
N PRO A 29 13.87 37.33 9.38
CA PRO A 29 13.67 36.07 8.70
C PRO A 29 14.16 36.22 7.25
N MET A 30 15.12 35.39 6.87
CA MET A 30 15.57 35.22 5.49
C MET A 30 15.05 33.88 4.99
N ALA A 31 14.13 33.93 4.04
CA ALA A 31 13.50 32.75 3.49
C ALA A 31 14.21 32.32 2.19
N LYS A 32 14.56 31.04 2.09
CA LYS A 32 15.12 30.44 0.89
C LYS A 32 13.96 29.94 0.03
N TYR A 33 13.75 30.56 -1.12
CA TYR A 33 12.69 30.17 -2.05
C TYR A 33 12.99 28.80 -2.68
N ILE A 34 11.93 28.04 -2.94
CA ILE A 34 12.01 26.85 -3.78
C ILE A 34 12.25 27.32 -5.22
N THR A 35 13.39 26.97 -5.79
CA THR A 35 13.76 27.30 -7.19
C THR A 35 13.69 26.08 -8.11
N ASP A 36 13.51 24.88 -7.56
CA ASP A 36 13.34 23.66 -8.32
C ASP A 36 11.94 23.63 -8.93
N THR A 37 11.86 23.72 -10.26
CA THR A 37 10.61 23.71 -11.03
C THR A 37 9.74 22.50 -10.73
N ASN A 38 10.34 21.34 -10.42
CA ASN A 38 9.59 20.11 -10.13
C ASN A 38 9.00 20.11 -8.72
N ARG A 39 9.53 20.91 -7.80
CA ARG A 39 9.01 21.07 -6.43
C ARG A 39 8.23 22.36 -6.25
N LEU A 40 8.22 23.21 -7.27
CA LEU A 40 7.55 24.51 -7.27
C LEU A 40 6.02 24.38 -7.35
N ILE A 41 5.53 23.29 -7.94
CA ILE A 41 4.09 23.06 -8.13
C ILE A 41 3.71 21.78 -7.40
N MET A 42 2.66 21.88 -6.59
CA MET A 42 2.06 20.74 -5.91
C MET A 42 0.54 20.77 -6.14
N ILE A 43 -0.03 19.65 -6.55
CA ILE A 43 -1.47 19.47 -6.76
C ILE A 43 -1.99 18.47 -5.74
N ILE A 44 -3.02 18.87 -5.00
CA ILE A 44 -3.71 18.03 -4.04
C ILE A 44 -5.09 17.71 -4.61
N GLU A 45 -5.37 16.43 -4.81
CA GLU A 45 -6.67 15.92 -5.20
C GLU A 45 -7.53 15.70 -3.94
N LEU A 46 -8.63 16.43 -3.84
CA LEU A 46 -9.59 16.34 -2.75
C LEU A 46 -10.87 15.68 -3.26
N VAL A 47 -11.39 14.72 -2.50
CA VAL A 47 -12.66 14.06 -2.78
C VAL A 47 -13.62 14.28 -1.63
N TYR A 48 -14.86 14.63 -1.94
CA TYR A 48 -15.91 14.74 -0.95
C TYR A 48 -16.47 13.34 -0.67
N SER A 49 -16.37 12.92 0.59
CA SER A 49 -16.87 11.62 1.05
C SER A 49 -18.38 11.65 1.27
N GLU A 50 -19.00 10.48 1.28
CA GLU A 50 -20.43 10.32 1.62
C GLU A 50 -20.74 10.74 3.07
N ALA A 51 -19.72 10.77 3.94
CA ALA A 51 -19.81 11.27 5.31
C ALA A 51 -19.81 12.82 5.40
N GLY A 52 -19.70 13.54 4.27
CA GLY A 52 -19.71 15.00 4.24
C GLY A 52 -18.37 15.67 4.50
N GLU A 53 -17.27 14.91 4.49
CA GLU A 53 -15.91 15.41 4.73
C GLU A 53 -15.06 15.41 3.45
N TRP A 54 -14.14 16.36 3.33
CA TRP A 54 -13.13 16.37 2.27
C TRP A 54 -11.95 15.49 2.66
N ILE A 55 -11.66 14.47 1.85
CA ILE A 55 -10.51 13.59 2.01
C ILE A 55 -9.45 13.90 0.95
N VAL A 56 -8.17 13.85 1.34
CA VAL A 56 -7.06 13.97 0.40
C VAL A 56 -6.86 12.62 -0.29
N GLN A 57 -7.14 12.57 -1.58
CA GLN A 57 -6.98 11.36 -2.39
C GLN A 57 -5.56 11.21 -2.93
N SER A 58 -4.93 12.30 -3.35
CA SER A 58 -3.55 12.28 -3.81
C SER A 58 -2.86 13.64 -3.61
N VAL A 59 -1.54 13.60 -3.41
CA VAL A 59 -0.67 14.78 -3.39
C VAL A 59 0.42 14.53 -4.42
N LEU A 60 0.50 15.40 -5.42
CA LEU A 60 1.34 15.23 -6.60
C LEU A 60 2.29 16.42 -6.69
N ASP A 61 3.59 16.16 -6.79
CA ASP A 61 4.56 17.20 -7.14
C ASP A 61 4.75 17.33 -8.66
N GLY A 62 5.59 18.26 -9.09
CA GLY A 62 5.91 18.44 -10.51
C GLY A 62 6.53 17.21 -11.18
N ASN A 63 7.26 16.35 -10.45
CA ASN A 63 7.75 15.09 -11.01
C ASN A 63 6.59 14.12 -11.24
N ASP A 64 5.69 13.99 -10.27
CA ASP A 64 4.53 13.11 -10.35
C ASP A 64 3.58 13.48 -11.48
N LEU A 65 3.42 14.78 -11.75
CA LEU A 65 2.62 15.29 -12.87
C LEU A 65 3.18 14.90 -14.24
N THR A 66 4.49 14.69 -14.35
CA THR A 66 5.14 14.20 -15.56
C THR A 66 5.21 12.68 -15.64
N SER A 67 4.82 11.98 -14.56
CA SER A 67 4.86 10.53 -14.53
C SER A 67 3.89 9.94 -15.56
N LYS A 68 4.32 8.87 -16.23
CA LYS A 68 3.52 8.14 -17.20
C LYS A 68 2.20 7.64 -16.59
N ASN A 69 2.25 7.21 -15.33
CA ASN A 69 1.10 6.72 -14.58
C ASN A 69 0.02 7.82 -14.39
N TYR A 70 0.44 9.03 -13.99
CA TYR A 70 -0.49 10.16 -13.86
C TYR A 70 -1.10 10.57 -15.21
N GLN A 71 -0.28 10.62 -16.27
CA GLN A 71 -0.75 10.93 -17.61
C GLN A 71 -1.79 9.91 -18.09
N GLU A 72 -1.55 8.61 -17.90
CA GLU A 72 -2.49 7.54 -18.26
C GLU A 72 -3.79 7.62 -17.45
N LYS A 73 -3.71 7.79 -16.12
CA LYS A 73 -4.87 8.00 -15.23
C LYS A 73 -5.73 9.17 -15.72
N TYR A 74 -5.10 10.30 -16.02
CA TYR A 74 -5.82 11.50 -16.42
C TYR A 74 -6.39 11.42 -17.83
N GLN A 75 -5.68 10.77 -18.77
CA GLN A 75 -6.23 10.47 -20.09
C GLN A 75 -7.47 9.58 -20.02
N LEU A 76 -7.46 8.56 -19.14
CA LEU A 76 -8.63 7.72 -18.92
C LEU A 76 -9.81 8.54 -18.38
N TYR A 77 -9.58 9.39 -17.37
CA TYR A 77 -10.62 10.27 -16.85
C TYR A 77 -11.16 11.26 -17.87
N SER A 78 -10.30 11.80 -18.74
CA SER A 78 -10.73 12.67 -19.82
C SER A 78 -11.63 11.91 -20.80
N LYS A 79 -11.26 10.69 -21.21
CA LYS A 79 -12.09 9.85 -22.09
C LYS A 79 -13.45 9.53 -21.46
N THR A 80 -13.46 9.14 -20.19
CA THR A 80 -14.70 8.88 -19.45
C THR A 80 -15.54 10.15 -19.32
N ARG A 81 -14.93 11.31 -19.05
CA ARG A 81 -15.65 12.60 -18.98
C ARG A 81 -16.26 12.97 -20.33
N THR A 82 -15.50 12.85 -21.42
CA THR A 82 -16.00 13.09 -22.78
C THR A 82 -17.17 12.16 -23.09
N TRP A 83 -17.06 10.87 -22.79
CA TRP A 83 -18.16 9.92 -22.97
C TRP A 83 -19.42 10.29 -22.18
N TRP A 84 -19.29 10.69 -20.90
CA TRP A 84 -20.42 11.16 -20.10
C TRP A 84 -21.02 12.46 -20.64
N MET A 85 -20.18 13.39 -21.11
CA MET A 85 -20.64 14.64 -21.72
C MET A 85 -21.37 14.39 -23.03
N ASP A 86 -20.85 13.50 -23.90
CA ASP A 86 -21.50 13.16 -25.16
C ASP A 86 -22.89 12.50 -24.92
N GLN A 87 -22.97 11.57 -23.96
CA GLN A 87 -24.25 10.99 -23.51
C GLN A 87 -25.21 12.05 -22.94
N LEU A 88 -24.68 13.02 -22.19
CA LEU A 88 -25.44 14.12 -21.59
C LEU A 88 -25.71 15.27 -22.56
N ILE A 89 -25.16 15.32 -23.77
CA ILE A 89 -25.45 16.37 -24.77
C ILE A 89 -26.54 15.88 -25.74
N GLU A 90 -26.57 14.59 -26.03
CA GLU A 90 -27.58 13.98 -26.92
C GLU A 90 -28.95 13.85 -26.22
N TYR A 91 -28.96 13.54 -24.92
CA TYR A 91 -30.19 13.23 -24.17
C TYR A 91 -31.04 14.43 -23.69
N PRO A 92 -30.50 15.58 -23.25
CA PRO A 92 -31.30 16.74 -22.88
C PRO A 92 -31.95 17.36 -24.10
N THR A 93 -31.22 17.57 -25.19
CA THR A 93 -31.75 18.29 -26.36
C THR A 93 -32.92 17.55 -27.00
N GLU A 94 -32.87 16.22 -27.16
CA GLU A 94 -33.98 15.47 -27.75
C GLU A 94 -35.20 15.41 -26.82
N ARG A 95 -35.00 15.16 -25.53
CA ARG A 95 -36.09 15.10 -24.54
C ARG A 95 -36.71 16.48 -24.32
N GLU A 96 -35.90 17.53 -24.29
CA GLU A 96 -36.31 18.93 -24.17
C GLU A 96 -37.03 19.40 -25.44
N MET A 97 -36.56 19.04 -26.65
CA MET A 97 -37.31 19.29 -27.90
C MET A 97 -38.62 18.52 -27.97
N LYS A 98 -38.69 17.29 -27.43
CA LYS A 98 -39.95 16.53 -27.33
C LYS A 98 -40.92 17.19 -26.34
N LEU A 99 -40.42 17.62 -25.19
CA LEU A 99 -41.21 18.37 -24.20
C LEU A 99 -41.70 19.71 -24.73
N GLN A 100 -40.84 20.47 -25.41
CA GLN A 100 -41.22 21.73 -26.05
C GLN A 100 -42.28 21.53 -27.13
N ARG A 101 -42.14 20.52 -27.99
CA ARG A 101 -43.18 20.15 -28.97
C ARG A 101 -44.49 19.76 -28.29
N TYR A 102 -44.44 19.02 -27.19
CA TYR A 102 -45.62 18.64 -26.43
C TYR A 102 -46.31 19.85 -25.77
N ILE A 103 -45.53 20.77 -25.19
CA ILE A 103 -46.04 22.03 -24.62
C ILE A 103 -46.69 22.91 -25.69
N GLN A 104 -46.10 22.97 -26.89
CA GLN A 104 -46.65 23.72 -28.03
C GLN A 104 -47.98 23.11 -28.50
N SER A 105 -48.03 21.79 -28.67
CA SER A 105 -49.26 21.06 -29.02
C SER A 105 -50.38 21.31 -28.00
N LEU A 106 -50.06 21.26 -26.71
CA LEU A 106 -51.03 21.54 -25.65
C LEU A 106 -51.57 22.97 -25.73
N HIS A 107 -50.73 23.97 -26.05
CA HIS A 107 -51.19 25.34 -26.24
C HIS A 107 -52.14 25.48 -27.44
N GLU A 108 -51.84 24.81 -28.56
CA GLU A 108 -52.70 24.79 -29.75
C GLU A 108 -54.05 24.14 -29.45
N ASP A 109 -54.05 22.98 -28.77
CA ASP A 109 -55.29 22.30 -28.36
C ASP A 109 -56.14 23.17 -27.42
N LEU A 110 -55.49 23.89 -26.49
CA LEU A 110 -56.16 24.80 -25.55
C LEU A 110 -56.75 26.02 -26.27
N GLN A 111 -56.05 26.56 -27.28
CA GLN A 111 -56.56 27.65 -28.10
C GLN A 111 -57.75 27.20 -28.94
N VAL A 112 -57.68 26.04 -29.60
CA VAL A 112 -58.79 25.48 -30.38
C VAL A 112 -59.99 25.18 -29.48
N ALA A 113 -59.77 24.67 -28.26
CA ALA A 113 -60.83 24.46 -27.28
C ALA A 113 -61.47 25.79 -26.84
N HIS A 114 -60.66 26.85 -26.66
CA HIS A 114 -61.16 28.18 -26.33
C HIS A 114 -61.99 28.78 -27.48
N GLU A 115 -61.50 28.72 -28.71
CA GLU A 115 -62.23 29.17 -29.90
C GLU A 115 -63.53 28.38 -30.09
N SER A 116 -63.49 27.05 -29.90
CA SER A 116 -64.67 26.19 -29.95
C SER A 116 -65.67 26.57 -28.86
N LYS A 117 -65.21 26.88 -27.64
CA LYS A 117 -66.06 27.34 -26.54
C LYS A 117 -66.73 28.67 -26.86
N VAL A 118 -65.99 29.64 -27.40
CA VAL A 118 -66.54 30.95 -27.81
C VAL A 118 -67.57 30.77 -28.93
N SER A 119 -67.26 29.96 -29.93
CA SER A 119 -68.16 29.70 -31.06
C SER A 119 -69.43 28.94 -30.61
N LEU A 120 -69.31 27.98 -29.69
CA LEU A 120 -70.48 27.33 -29.06
C LEU A 120 -71.29 28.32 -28.23
N GLN A 121 -70.66 29.27 -27.54
CA GLN A 121 -71.36 30.29 -26.75
C GLN A 121 -72.12 31.27 -27.64
N GLU A 122 -71.53 31.70 -28.76
CA GLU A 122 -72.19 32.53 -29.78
C GLU A 122 -73.35 31.78 -30.45
N ALA A 123 -73.14 30.52 -30.85
CA ALA A 123 -74.19 29.67 -31.41
C ALA A 123 -75.33 29.42 -30.42
N LEU A 124 -75.04 29.31 -29.12
CA LEU A 124 -76.07 29.18 -28.07
C LEU A 124 -76.88 30.47 -27.91
N VAL A 125 -76.22 31.63 -27.94
CA VAL A 125 -76.88 32.94 -27.88
C VAL A 125 -77.77 33.18 -29.10
N GLU A 126 -77.32 32.79 -30.29
CA GLU A 126 -78.07 32.94 -31.54
C GLU A 126 -79.20 31.90 -31.67
N ALA A 127 -78.98 30.65 -31.24
CA ALA A 127 -80.03 29.63 -31.19
C ALA A 127 -81.13 29.98 -30.17
N ASN A 128 -80.77 30.57 -29.02
CA ASN A 128 -81.74 31.10 -28.05
C ASN A 128 -82.55 32.28 -28.60
N LYS A 129 -82.06 32.99 -29.63
CA LYS A 129 -82.84 34.01 -30.34
C LYS A 129 -83.74 33.42 -31.43
N GLN A 130 -83.52 32.19 -31.90
CA GLN A 130 -84.04 31.76 -33.20
C GLN A 130 -84.90 30.50 -33.25
N GLU A 131 -84.92 29.54 -32.30
CA GLU A 131 -85.83 28.37 -32.50
C GLU A 131 -86.15 27.49 -31.28
N ASP A 132 -87.23 26.73 -31.47
CA ASP A 132 -88.08 25.95 -30.56
C ASP A 132 -87.45 25.01 -29.53
N ASN A 133 -88.18 24.92 -28.42
CA ASN A 133 -87.95 24.26 -27.13
C ASN A 133 -87.63 22.73 -27.18
N GLU A 134 -87.80 22.04 -28.33
CA GLU A 134 -87.61 20.57 -28.41
C GLU A 134 -86.17 20.11 -28.71
N LYS A 135 -85.39 20.87 -29.49
CA LYS A 135 -84.01 20.47 -29.86
C LYS A 135 -83.02 20.67 -28.71
N LEU A 136 -83.31 21.60 -27.80
CA LEU A 136 -82.56 21.84 -26.57
C LEU A 136 -82.69 20.67 -25.58
N LYS A 137 -83.86 20.01 -25.50
CA LYS A 137 -84.07 18.84 -24.62
C LYS A 137 -83.12 17.68 -24.93
N LEU A 138 -82.87 17.40 -26.21
CA LEU A 138 -81.98 16.29 -26.63
C LEU A 138 -80.49 16.56 -26.32
N LYS A 139 -80.04 17.82 -26.43
CA LYS A 139 -78.65 18.19 -26.06
C LYS A 139 -78.44 18.24 -24.54
N VAL A 140 -79.45 18.67 -23.78
CA VAL A 140 -79.40 18.66 -22.31
C VAL A 140 -79.28 17.21 -21.79
N ALA A 141 -80.04 16.27 -22.37
CA ALA A 141 -79.97 14.86 -22.00
C ALA A 141 -78.59 14.23 -22.28
N GLY A 142 -77.92 14.58 -23.39
CA GLY A 142 -76.56 14.09 -23.68
C GLY A 142 -75.49 14.63 -22.72
N ASN A 143 -75.61 15.90 -22.31
CA ASN A 143 -74.69 16.51 -21.35
C ASN A 143 -74.91 15.99 -19.92
N GLU A 144 -76.14 15.63 -19.52
CA GLU A 144 -76.40 14.97 -18.23
C GLU A 144 -75.66 13.64 -18.09
N VAL A 145 -75.64 12.82 -19.15
CA VAL A 145 -74.91 11.53 -19.16
C VAL A 145 -73.40 11.75 -19.01
N PHE A 146 -72.83 12.72 -19.71
CA PHE A 146 -71.40 13.03 -19.61
C PHE A 146 -71.01 13.59 -18.23
N ILE A 147 -71.90 14.38 -17.60
CA ILE A 147 -71.70 14.87 -16.23
C ILE A 147 -71.73 13.71 -15.22
N THR A 148 -72.59 12.71 -15.41
CA THR A 148 -72.62 11.53 -14.53
C THR A 148 -71.35 10.68 -14.64
N GLU A 149 -70.81 10.49 -15.85
CA GLU A 149 -69.56 9.75 -16.07
C GLU A 149 -68.36 10.46 -15.44
N ILE A 150 -68.26 11.79 -15.58
CA ILE A 150 -67.22 12.61 -14.91
C ILE A 150 -67.34 12.54 -13.38
N LEU A 151 -68.56 12.52 -12.83
CA LEU A 151 -68.78 12.40 -11.39
C LEU A 151 -68.30 11.04 -10.86
N GLU A 152 -68.56 9.97 -11.61
CA GLU A 152 -68.16 8.61 -11.26
C GLU A 152 -66.64 8.42 -11.33
N GLU A 153 -65.99 8.96 -12.37
CA GLU A 153 -64.52 9.02 -12.45
C GLU A 153 -63.92 9.83 -11.30
N LYS A 154 -64.51 10.99 -10.96
CA LYS A 154 -64.06 11.83 -9.85
C LYS A 154 -64.12 11.09 -8.51
N THR A 155 -65.17 10.29 -8.28
CA THR A 155 -65.26 9.46 -7.06
C THR A 155 -64.17 8.40 -7.00
N GLN A 156 -63.89 7.70 -8.10
CA GLN A 156 -62.80 6.71 -8.16
C GLN A 156 -61.43 7.35 -7.94
N VAL A 157 -61.22 8.57 -8.44
CA VAL A 157 -59.96 9.32 -8.23
C VAL A 157 -59.78 9.69 -6.76
N GLU A 158 -60.84 10.12 -6.06
CA GLU A 158 -60.75 10.45 -4.63
C GLU A 158 -60.50 9.21 -3.76
N GLU A 159 -61.10 8.05 -4.09
CA GLU A 159 -60.82 6.78 -3.42
C GLU A 159 -59.35 6.35 -3.60
N LYS A 160 -58.83 6.40 -4.83
CA LYS A 160 -57.40 6.10 -5.10
C LYS A 160 -56.46 7.02 -4.34
N LYS A 161 -56.82 8.30 -4.21
CA LYS A 161 -56.06 9.30 -3.45
C LYS A 161 -56.04 9.00 -1.95
N GLN A 162 -57.15 8.51 -1.38
CA GLN A 162 -57.18 8.04 0.01
C GLN A 162 -56.25 6.85 0.22
N ILE A 163 -56.29 5.84 -0.65
CA ILE A 163 -55.42 4.65 -0.55
C ILE A 163 -53.94 5.05 -0.61
N ILE A 164 -53.56 5.92 -1.56
CA ILE A 164 -52.18 6.42 -1.67
C ILE A 164 -51.73 7.16 -0.40
N THR A 165 -52.64 7.93 0.21
CA THR A 165 -52.33 8.67 1.45
C THR A 165 -52.11 7.72 2.63
N GLU A 166 -52.94 6.68 2.74
CA GLU A 166 -52.84 5.69 3.81
C GLU A 166 -51.58 4.82 3.67
N ASP A 167 -51.25 4.40 2.43
CA ASP A 167 -50.01 3.70 2.12
C ASP A 167 -48.76 4.55 2.38
N TYR A 168 -48.82 5.87 2.13
CA TYR A 168 -47.73 6.78 2.42
C TYR A 168 -47.43 6.88 3.93
N GLU A 169 -48.45 7.03 4.77
CA GLU A 169 -48.26 7.05 6.23
C GLU A 169 -47.73 5.71 6.75
N LYS A 170 -48.23 4.59 6.21
CA LYS A 170 -47.72 3.26 6.56
C LYS A 170 -46.25 3.08 6.15
N LEU A 171 -45.85 3.60 4.99
CA LEU A 171 -44.47 3.58 4.53
C LEU A 171 -43.58 4.45 5.43
N LYS A 172 -44.07 5.61 5.85
CA LYS A 172 -43.36 6.53 6.75
C LYS A 172 -43.02 5.88 8.09
N VAL A 173 -43.96 5.13 8.69
CA VAL A 173 -43.70 4.35 9.93
C VAL A 173 -42.64 3.27 9.70
N LYS A 174 -42.69 2.54 8.58
CA LYS A 174 -41.65 1.54 8.27
C LYS A 174 -40.26 2.18 8.10
N VAL A 175 -40.20 3.37 7.50
CA VAL A 175 -38.95 4.11 7.34
C VAL A 175 -38.40 4.55 8.70
N THR A 176 -39.24 4.96 9.65
CA THR A 176 -38.79 5.27 11.01
C THR A 176 -38.24 4.04 11.73
N ASP A 177 -38.93 2.90 11.66
CA ASP A 177 -38.49 1.65 12.30
C ASP A 177 -37.16 1.15 11.72
N LEU A 178 -36.99 1.24 10.40
CA LEU A 178 -35.72 0.89 9.73
C LEU A 178 -34.57 1.83 10.12
N THR A 179 -34.88 3.12 10.34
CA THR A 179 -33.87 4.11 10.74
C THR A 179 -33.38 3.84 12.17
N GLU A 180 -34.28 3.47 13.08
CA GLU A 180 -33.94 3.09 14.46
C GLU A 180 -33.09 1.81 14.47
N LEU A 181 -33.51 0.76 13.76
CA LEU A 181 -32.74 -0.50 13.63
C LEU A 181 -31.34 -0.28 13.03
N LEU A 182 -31.20 0.65 12.09
CA LEU A 182 -29.89 0.99 11.52
C LEU A 182 -29.00 1.64 12.57
N GLY A 183 -29.54 2.56 13.36
CA GLY A 183 -28.82 3.23 14.46
C GLY A 183 -28.34 2.25 15.54
N GLU A 184 -29.19 1.30 15.96
CA GLU A 184 -28.81 0.26 16.93
C GLU A 184 -27.65 -0.61 16.42
N LYS A 185 -27.69 -0.98 15.14
CA LYS A 185 -26.65 -1.79 14.50
C LYS A 185 -25.33 -1.04 14.38
N GLU A 186 -25.37 0.26 14.08
CA GLU A 186 -24.19 1.12 14.06
C GLU A 186 -23.56 1.24 15.46
N GLU A 187 -24.37 1.44 16.50
CA GLU A 187 -23.89 1.50 17.88
C GLU A 187 -23.25 0.18 18.33
N GLN A 188 -23.87 -0.96 17.97
CA GLN A 188 -23.32 -2.28 18.25
C GLN A 188 -21.94 -2.48 17.58
N TYR A 189 -21.83 -2.09 16.31
CA TYR A 189 -20.57 -2.19 15.57
C TYR A 189 -19.46 -1.32 16.17
N LEU A 190 -19.79 -0.12 16.66
CA LEU A 190 -18.84 0.75 17.36
C LEU A 190 -18.38 0.14 18.69
N LYS A 191 -19.29 -0.46 19.48
CA LYS A 191 -18.93 -1.15 20.72
C LYS A 191 -17.99 -2.33 20.47
N GLU A 192 -18.28 -3.15 19.46
CA GLU A 192 -17.43 -4.29 19.10
C GLU A 192 -16.03 -3.86 18.63
N LYS A 193 -15.97 -2.80 17.81
CA LYS A 193 -14.68 -2.18 17.44
C LYS A 193 -13.88 -1.71 18.64
N GLN A 194 -14.53 -1.08 19.62
CA GLN A 194 -13.83 -0.58 20.81
C GLN A 194 -13.23 -1.73 21.64
N ILE A 195 -13.97 -2.83 21.82
CA ILE A 195 -13.48 -4.03 22.50
C ILE A 195 -12.23 -4.59 21.81
N ILE A 196 -12.25 -4.70 20.48
CA ILE A 196 -11.11 -5.20 19.69
C ILE A 196 -9.88 -4.29 19.84
N ILE A 197 -10.09 -2.96 19.87
CA ILE A 197 -8.99 -2.00 20.08
C ILE A 197 -8.39 -2.18 21.46
N ASP A 198 -9.21 -2.27 22.50
CA ASP A 198 -8.75 -2.41 23.89
C ASP A 198 -7.99 -3.73 24.10
N ASP A 199 -8.48 -4.84 23.52
CA ASP A 199 -7.80 -6.14 23.56
C ASP A 199 -6.45 -6.12 22.84
N ASN A 200 -6.39 -5.50 21.66
CA ASN A 200 -5.13 -5.35 20.92
C ASN A 200 -4.13 -4.46 21.67
N GLN A 201 -4.59 -3.39 22.32
CA GLN A 201 -3.75 -2.51 23.14
C GLN A 201 -3.13 -3.27 24.32
N ASN A 202 -3.92 -4.14 24.98
CA ASN A 202 -3.45 -5.00 26.05
C ASN A 202 -2.41 -6.02 25.55
N LEU A 203 -2.65 -6.66 24.40
CA LEU A 203 -1.71 -7.59 23.78
C LEU A 203 -0.39 -6.92 23.40
N ILE A 204 -0.44 -5.70 22.85
CA ILE A 204 0.75 -4.90 22.53
C ILE A 204 1.54 -4.59 23.80
N SER A 205 0.86 -4.17 24.87
CA SER A 205 1.50 -3.85 26.15
C SER A 205 2.21 -5.06 26.77
N GLU A 206 1.59 -6.25 26.69
CA GLU A 206 2.22 -7.49 27.16
C GLU A 206 3.40 -7.91 26.27
N LYS A 207 3.28 -7.75 24.95
CA LYS A 207 4.39 -8.01 24.01
C LYS A 207 5.57 -7.09 24.28
N ASP A 208 5.34 -5.80 24.52
CA ASP A 208 6.40 -4.84 24.85
C ASP A 208 7.10 -5.20 26.16
N ARG A 209 6.35 -5.68 27.16
CA ARG A 209 6.91 -6.19 28.41
C ARG A 209 7.82 -7.42 28.19
N VAL A 210 7.42 -8.33 27.32
CA VAL A 210 8.22 -9.53 26.98
C VAL A 210 9.47 -9.14 26.19
N ILE A 211 9.33 -8.25 25.20
CA ILE A 211 10.46 -7.72 24.43
C ILE A 211 11.47 -7.07 25.37
N ALA A 212 11.04 -6.20 26.28
CA ALA A 212 11.93 -5.55 27.24
C ALA A 212 12.71 -6.55 28.10
N LYS A 213 12.07 -7.63 28.56
CA LYS A 213 12.74 -8.71 29.31
C LYS A 213 13.78 -9.44 28.45
N LEU A 214 13.43 -9.82 27.22
CA LEU A 214 14.34 -10.51 26.31
C LEU A 214 15.53 -9.63 25.93
N THR A 215 15.30 -8.35 25.63
CA THR A 215 16.36 -7.38 25.34
C THR A 215 17.32 -7.23 26.52
N SER A 216 16.82 -7.15 27.76
CA SER A 216 17.67 -7.10 28.95
C SER A 216 18.53 -8.36 29.10
N GLN A 217 17.97 -9.55 28.86
CA GLN A 217 18.73 -10.81 28.95
C GLN A 217 19.80 -10.92 27.86
N VAL A 218 19.51 -10.47 26.64
CA VAL A 218 20.48 -10.47 25.52
C VAL A 218 21.63 -9.51 25.81
N GLU A 219 21.35 -8.31 26.32
CA GLU A 219 22.38 -7.34 26.68
C GLU A 219 23.29 -7.88 27.80
N GLU A 220 22.71 -8.48 28.85
CA GLU A 220 23.48 -9.10 29.94
C GLU A 220 24.39 -10.23 29.43
N LYS A 221 23.87 -11.12 28.58
CA LYS A 221 24.67 -12.19 27.95
C LYS A 221 25.80 -11.62 27.09
N SER A 222 25.52 -10.58 26.30
CA SER A 222 26.53 -9.93 25.47
C SER A 222 27.66 -9.32 26.31
N GLN A 223 27.33 -8.69 27.44
CA GLN A 223 28.33 -8.15 28.37
C GLN A 223 29.19 -9.25 29.00
N ASN A 224 28.56 -10.35 29.43
CA ASN A 224 29.28 -11.51 29.96
C ASN A 224 30.23 -12.13 28.91
N GLU A 225 29.76 -12.32 27.67
CA GLU A 225 30.59 -12.82 26.56
C GLU A 225 31.78 -11.90 26.26
N LYS A 226 31.57 -10.57 26.25
CA LYS A 226 32.66 -9.58 26.08
C LYS A 226 33.71 -9.72 27.18
N GLN A 227 33.29 -9.94 28.43
CA GLN A 227 34.22 -10.14 29.54
C GLN A 227 35.04 -11.42 29.35
N ILE A 228 34.38 -12.54 29.01
CA ILE A 228 35.05 -13.83 28.74
C ILE A 228 36.06 -13.71 27.61
N ILE A 229 35.70 -13.05 26.50
CA ILE A 229 36.62 -12.82 25.37
C ILE A 229 37.84 -11.99 25.79
N THR A 230 37.65 -10.99 26.65
CA THR A 230 38.73 -10.14 27.15
C THR A 230 39.70 -10.93 28.03
N ASP A 231 39.17 -11.77 28.93
CA ASP A 231 39.97 -12.62 29.82
C ASP A 231 40.75 -13.69 29.02
N LEU A 232 40.13 -14.30 28.01
CA LEU A 232 40.79 -15.27 27.12
C LEU A 232 41.90 -14.60 26.30
N ARG A 233 41.66 -13.39 25.79
CA ARG A 233 42.66 -12.62 25.04
C ARG A 233 43.90 -12.34 25.89
N ALA A 234 43.72 -11.95 27.15
CA ALA A 234 44.83 -11.74 28.08
C ALA A 234 45.67 -13.02 28.27
N LYS A 235 45.01 -14.17 28.52
CA LYS A 235 45.70 -15.48 28.66
C LYS A 235 46.46 -15.88 27.39
N VAL A 236 45.90 -15.62 26.21
CA VAL A 236 46.58 -15.90 24.93
C VAL A 236 47.84 -15.04 24.78
N SER A 237 47.77 -13.75 25.13
CA SER A 237 48.95 -12.88 25.11
C SER A 237 50.04 -13.32 26.08
N ASP A 238 49.69 -13.76 27.30
CA ASP A 238 50.65 -14.32 28.25
C ASP A 238 51.33 -15.59 27.71
N ASN A 239 50.55 -16.47 27.08
CA ASN A 239 51.08 -17.69 26.44
C ASN A 239 51.98 -17.37 25.24
N GLU A 240 51.65 -16.37 24.44
CA GLU A 240 52.47 -15.90 23.32
C GLU A 240 53.83 -15.35 23.81
N LEU A 241 53.82 -14.58 24.91
CA LEU A 241 55.05 -14.14 25.56
C LEU A 241 55.89 -15.33 26.06
N TYR A 242 55.26 -16.35 26.65
CA TYR A 242 55.96 -17.56 27.09
C TYR A 242 56.57 -18.33 25.91
N THR A 243 55.85 -18.51 24.80
CA THR A 243 56.37 -19.22 23.61
C THR A 243 57.52 -18.46 22.96
N THR A 244 57.47 -17.13 22.87
CA THR A 244 58.59 -16.34 22.34
C THR A 244 59.85 -16.47 23.19
N LYS A 245 59.72 -16.48 24.53
CA LYS A 245 60.84 -16.73 25.45
C LYS A 245 61.43 -18.13 25.24
N LEU A 246 60.59 -19.15 25.14
CA LEU A 246 61.01 -20.54 24.96
C LEU A 246 61.67 -20.76 23.58
N MET A 247 61.18 -20.11 22.53
CA MET A 247 61.81 -20.11 21.22
C MET A 247 63.21 -19.48 21.25
N LYS A 248 63.39 -18.36 21.96
CA LYS A 248 64.71 -17.72 22.14
C LYS A 248 65.69 -18.63 22.87
N GLU A 249 65.25 -19.28 23.96
CA GLU A 249 66.09 -20.25 24.69
C GLU A 249 66.46 -21.46 23.82
N LYS A 250 65.50 -21.99 23.04
CA LYS A 250 65.76 -23.08 22.10
C LYS A 250 66.79 -22.69 21.02
N SER A 251 66.67 -21.50 20.42
CA SER A 251 67.65 -21.01 19.45
C SER A 251 69.06 -20.90 20.05
N GLN A 252 69.17 -20.38 21.28
CA GLN A 252 70.46 -20.31 21.98
C GLN A 252 71.06 -21.69 22.28
N LEU A 253 70.23 -22.66 22.68
CA LEU A 253 70.70 -24.04 22.88
C LEU A 253 71.14 -24.68 21.58
N GLN A 254 70.42 -24.45 20.48
CA GLN A 254 70.77 -24.98 19.17
C GLN A 254 72.13 -24.46 18.69
N GLU A 255 72.43 -23.17 18.87
CA GLU A 255 73.76 -22.61 18.58
C GLU A 255 74.88 -23.29 19.39
N ARG A 256 74.65 -23.54 20.70
CA ARG A 256 75.63 -24.26 21.53
C ARG A 256 75.84 -25.70 21.08
N VAL A 257 74.77 -26.41 20.72
CA VAL A 257 74.87 -27.79 20.19
C VAL A 257 75.69 -27.82 18.91
N THR A 258 75.40 -26.94 17.94
CA THR A 258 76.16 -26.86 16.68
C THR A 258 77.64 -26.51 16.92
N SER A 259 77.95 -25.67 17.92
CA SER A 259 79.33 -25.36 18.29
C SER A 259 80.09 -26.55 18.88
N LEU A 260 79.43 -27.37 19.71
CA LEU A 260 80.00 -28.58 20.32
C LEU A 260 80.20 -29.69 19.26
N GLU A 261 79.28 -29.84 18.32
CA GLU A 261 79.43 -30.74 17.17
C GLU A 261 80.61 -30.35 16.29
N GLN A 262 80.81 -29.05 16.02
CA GLN A 262 82.00 -28.58 15.29
C GLN A 262 83.31 -28.83 16.05
N GLN A 263 83.30 -28.77 17.39
CA GLN A 263 84.47 -29.14 18.21
C GLN A 263 84.75 -30.65 18.17
N SER A 264 83.74 -31.51 18.25
CA SER A 264 83.94 -32.97 18.22
C SER A 264 84.44 -33.47 16.86
N ILE A 265 84.05 -32.82 15.75
CA ILE A 265 84.54 -33.15 14.40
C ILE A 265 86.04 -32.81 14.23
N LYS A 266 86.61 -31.95 15.08
CA LYS A 266 88.02 -31.54 14.98
C LYS A 266 88.99 -32.42 15.78
N GLU A 267 88.51 -33.30 16.65
CA GLU A 267 89.36 -34.10 17.58
C GLU A 267 89.28 -35.63 17.42
N THR A 268 88.58 -36.16 16.41
CA THR A 268 88.70 -37.60 16.09
C THR A 268 88.98 -37.82 14.60
N SER A 269 90.26 -37.86 14.22
CA SER A 269 90.68 -38.63 13.05
C SER A 269 90.62 -40.13 13.42
N SER A 270 89.41 -40.65 13.53
CA SER A 270 89.16 -42.07 13.82
C SER A 270 88.38 -42.64 12.65
N ILE A 271 89.08 -43.50 11.90
CA ILE A 271 88.58 -44.43 10.88
C ILE A 271 87.13 -44.85 11.14
N GLY A 272 86.22 -44.26 10.38
CA GLY A 272 84.80 -44.60 10.35
C GLY A 272 84.53 -45.50 9.17
N LEU A 273 84.27 -46.77 9.46
CA LEU A 273 83.79 -47.80 8.55
C LEU A 273 82.74 -47.26 7.58
N GLN A 274 83.01 -47.37 6.27
CA GLN A 274 82.00 -47.25 5.23
C GLN A 274 80.99 -48.40 5.37
N PHE A 275 79.86 -48.13 6.01
CA PHE A 275 78.69 -48.97 5.82
C PHE A 275 78.06 -48.63 4.47
N ASN A 276 78.40 -49.41 3.45
CA ASN A 276 77.63 -49.47 2.21
C ASN A 276 76.27 -50.11 2.50
N TYR A 277 75.35 -49.36 3.10
CA TYR A 277 73.94 -49.68 2.96
C TYR A 277 73.53 -49.29 1.54
N LEU A 278 73.50 -50.29 0.66
CA LEU A 278 72.69 -50.28 -0.54
C LEU A 278 71.25 -50.00 -0.10
N ILE A 279 70.83 -48.74 -0.15
CA ILE A 279 69.43 -48.35 -0.15
C ILE A 279 68.91 -48.79 -1.52
N PRO A 280 67.98 -49.75 -1.63
CA PRO A 280 67.34 -50.03 -2.91
C PRO A 280 66.65 -48.74 -3.37
N SER A 281 67.02 -48.24 -4.55
CA SER A 281 66.25 -47.15 -5.16
C SER A 281 64.84 -47.67 -5.38
N MET A 282 63.87 -47.00 -4.77
CA MET A 282 62.46 -47.31 -4.90
C MET A 282 61.96 -46.74 -6.23
N ASP A 283 62.58 -47.15 -7.34
CA ASP A 283 62.10 -46.93 -8.69
C ASP A 283 61.12 -48.05 -9.03
N LYS A 284 59.89 -47.90 -8.54
CA LYS A 284 58.61 -48.45 -9.05
C LYS A 284 57.53 -48.30 -7.99
N LEU A 285 56.99 -47.09 -7.92
CA LEU A 285 55.61 -46.89 -7.48
C LEU A 285 54.84 -46.19 -8.61
N ASP A 286 54.81 -46.81 -9.79
CA ASP A 286 53.87 -46.49 -10.89
C ASP A 286 52.45 -47.00 -10.60
N CYS A 287 52.03 -46.97 -9.33
CA CYS A 287 50.68 -47.29 -8.91
C CYS A 287 50.31 -46.37 -7.76
N LEU A 288 49.31 -45.52 -8.01
CA LEU A 288 48.71 -44.50 -7.14
C LEU A 288 49.26 -43.07 -7.29
N SER A 289 49.48 -42.62 -8.53
CA SER A 289 49.46 -41.20 -8.87
C SER A 289 48.25 -40.84 -9.74
N ASP A 290 47.06 -41.27 -9.33
CA ASP A 290 45.79 -40.69 -9.80
C ASP A 290 44.94 -40.28 -8.59
N VAL A 291 45.54 -39.44 -7.75
CA VAL A 291 44.74 -38.47 -7.00
C VAL A 291 45.38 -37.13 -7.27
N GLN A 292 44.95 -36.49 -8.35
CA GLN A 292 44.94 -35.04 -8.36
C GLN A 292 44.12 -34.61 -7.14
N VAL A 293 44.80 -34.27 -6.05
CA VAL A 293 44.19 -33.41 -5.04
C VAL A 293 44.07 -32.06 -5.73
N ALA A 294 42.95 -31.85 -6.41
CA ALA A 294 42.49 -30.51 -6.73
C ALA A 294 42.59 -29.71 -5.43
N GLU A 295 43.35 -28.60 -5.45
CA GLU A 295 43.56 -27.70 -4.31
C GLU A 295 42.30 -27.69 -3.43
N ARG A 296 42.36 -28.33 -2.25
CA ARG A 296 41.32 -28.13 -1.23
C ARG A 296 41.53 -26.75 -0.63
N LYS A 297 41.07 -25.72 -1.35
CA LYS A 297 40.79 -24.43 -0.74
C LYS A 297 39.51 -24.58 0.06
N LEU A 298 39.67 -24.90 1.34
CA LEU A 298 38.61 -24.81 2.34
C LEU A 298 38.41 -23.33 2.63
N PHE A 299 37.32 -22.76 2.11
CA PHE A 299 36.87 -21.43 2.51
C PHE A 299 35.89 -21.58 3.66
N LEU A 300 36.20 -20.94 4.79
CA LEU A 300 35.27 -20.83 5.90
C LEU A 300 34.46 -19.55 5.69
N ILE A 301 33.20 -19.70 5.26
CA ILE A 301 32.27 -18.57 5.14
C ILE A 301 31.61 -18.40 6.50
N GLN A 302 32.02 -17.39 7.26
CA GLN A 302 31.40 -16.98 8.51
C GLN A 302 30.75 -15.61 8.33
N GLY A 303 29.42 -15.54 8.49
CA GLY A 303 28.63 -14.31 8.54
C GLY A 303 27.50 -14.22 7.50
N ASP A 304 26.57 -13.30 7.76
CA ASP A 304 25.28 -13.13 7.03
C ASP A 304 25.41 -12.48 5.63
N LYS A 305 26.59 -12.51 5.02
CA LYS A 305 26.85 -11.83 3.74
C LYS A 305 26.86 -12.82 2.57
N PRO A 306 26.09 -12.58 1.50
CA PRO A 306 26.10 -13.45 0.33
C PRO A 306 27.46 -13.40 -0.38
N GLN A 307 27.96 -14.56 -0.80
CA GLN A 307 29.18 -14.70 -1.59
C GLN A 307 28.89 -15.38 -2.93
N LEU A 308 29.51 -14.88 -4.00
CA LEU A 308 29.48 -15.52 -5.32
C LEU A 308 30.54 -16.62 -5.39
N MET A 309 30.16 -17.81 -5.87
CA MET A 309 31.12 -18.88 -6.15
C MET A 309 30.84 -19.50 -7.53
N ASN A 310 31.91 -19.81 -8.27
CA ASN A 310 31.82 -20.48 -9.57
C ASN A 310 31.58 -21.99 -9.35
N TRP A 311 30.35 -22.45 -9.63
CA TRP A 311 29.89 -23.80 -9.34
C TRP A 311 30.49 -24.87 -10.27
N GLU A 312 30.91 -24.52 -11.49
CA GLU A 312 31.51 -25.46 -12.45
C GLU A 312 32.93 -25.86 -12.05
N LYS A 313 33.61 -25.00 -11.29
CA LYS A 313 34.98 -25.23 -10.81
C LYS A 313 35.04 -25.75 -9.36
N TYR A 314 34.00 -25.49 -8.56
CA TYR A 314 33.96 -25.85 -7.14
C TYR A 314 32.57 -26.37 -6.75
N GLY A 315 32.49 -27.59 -6.21
CA GLY A 315 31.24 -28.15 -5.67
C GLY A 315 30.87 -27.60 -4.29
N LEU A 316 29.57 -27.57 -3.96
CA LEU A 316 29.08 -27.16 -2.64
C LEU A 316 28.95 -28.39 -1.71
N ARG A 317 29.54 -28.32 -0.51
CA ARG A 317 29.37 -29.35 0.53
C ARG A 317 28.97 -28.69 1.85
N ILE A 318 27.73 -28.91 2.26
CA ILE A 318 27.20 -28.40 3.54
C ILE A 318 27.50 -29.47 4.59
N GLY A 319 28.38 -29.12 5.54
CA GLY A 319 28.72 -29.97 6.67
C GLY A 319 28.17 -29.36 7.94
N VAL A 320 27.29 -30.09 8.64
CA VAL A 320 26.84 -29.72 9.98
C VAL A 320 27.76 -30.42 10.98
N GLN A 321 28.28 -29.68 11.94
CA GLN A 321 29.09 -30.23 13.02
C GLN A 321 28.21 -31.12 13.92
N LYS A 322 28.71 -32.31 14.26
CA LYS A 322 27.96 -33.29 15.06
C LYS A 322 27.59 -32.62 16.40
N GLU A 323 26.30 -32.65 16.76
CA GLU A 323 25.70 -32.02 17.96
C GLU A 323 25.36 -30.52 17.85
N SER A 324 25.55 -29.89 16.68
CA SER A 324 25.20 -28.47 16.48
C SER A 324 23.75 -28.22 16.01
N LEU A 325 22.99 -29.26 15.70
CA LEU A 325 21.56 -29.19 15.38
C LEU A 325 20.80 -30.23 16.19
N LEU A 326 19.66 -29.83 16.73
CA LEU A 326 18.74 -30.77 17.38
C LEU A 326 18.00 -31.60 16.31
N SER A 327 17.60 -32.83 16.64
CA SER A 327 16.90 -33.72 15.69
C SER A 327 15.54 -33.20 15.22
N SER A 328 15.02 -32.14 15.85
CA SER A 328 13.77 -31.46 15.51
C SER A 328 13.95 -30.21 14.65
N GLU A 329 15.18 -29.76 14.38
CA GLU A 329 15.45 -28.54 13.61
C GLU A 329 15.63 -28.86 12.12
N THR A 330 15.00 -28.06 11.28
CA THR A 330 15.15 -28.13 9.82
C THR A 330 16.00 -26.95 9.37
N VAL A 331 17.11 -27.23 8.69
CA VAL A 331 17.95 -26.18 8.09
C VAL A 331 17.62 -26.07 6.61
N GLU A 332 17.12 -24.90 6.23
CA GLU A 332 16.83 -24.56 4.86
C GLU A 332 18.00 -23.77 4.27
N ALA A 333 18.54 -24.25 3.14
CA ALA A 333 19.60 -23.57 2.41
C ALA A 333 19.09 -23.25 1.01
N THR A 334 18.88 -21.96 0.73
CA THR A 334 18.44 -21.50 -0.59
C THR A 334 19.65 -21.13 -1.44
N VAL A 335 19.80 -21.79 -2.58
CA VAL A 335 20.81 -21.44 -3.59
C VAL A 335 20.12 -20.72 -4.72
N VAL A 336 20.49 -19.46 -4.94
CA VAL A 336 20.01 -18.65 -6.07
C VAL A 336 21.12 -18.58 -7.11
N ALA A 337 20.86 -19.13 -8.30
CA ALA A 337 21.72 -18.93 -9.46
C ALA A 337 21.42 -17.54 -10.04
N LEU A 338 22.48 -16.74 -10.24
CA LEU A 338 22.40 -15.43 -10.90
C LEU A 338 22.54 -15.56 -12.41
#